data_AF-A0A3A9GQB2-F1
#
_entry.id   AF-A0A3A9GQB2-F1
#
_cell.length_a   1.000
_cell.length_b   1.000
_cell.length_c   1.000
_cell.angle_alpha   90.00
_cell.angle_beta   90.00
_cell.angle_gamma   90.00
#
_symmetry.space_group_name_H-M   'P 1'
#
loop_
_entity.id
_entity.type
_entity.pdbx_description
1 polymer ?
#
loop_
_entity_poly.entity_id
_entity_poly.type
_entity_poly.pdbx_seq_one_letter_code
_entity_poly.pdbx_strand_id
1 'polypeptide(L)'
;MKRLEPEIIDYYNTEVLKMISEKYGITPMDALRAFVCSKTHRMLENAELGMTDFGAGALFEIWECEKITGDPRNSIYIRGE
;
A
#
# COMPACT_ATOMS: atom_id res chain seq x y z
N MET A 1 -13.87 -6.77 -10.99
CA MET A 1 -12.63 -6.11 -10.52
C MET A 1 -11.56 -6.33 -11.57
N LYS A 2 -11.13 -5.27 -12.25
CA LYS A 2 -9.97 -5.35 -13.13
C LYS A 2 -8.70 -5.45 -12.27
N ARG A 3 -7.99 -6.56 -12.35
CA ARG A 3 -6.76 -6.76 -11.58
C ARG A 3 -5.60 -6.03 -12.26
N LEU A 4 -4.72 -5.40 -11.49
CA LEU A 4 -3.45 -4.90 -12.01
C LEU A 4 -2.56 -6.04 -12.50
N GLU A 5 -1.67 -5.71 -13.44
CA GLU A 5 -0.67 -6.66 -13.94
C GLU A 5 0.27 -7.10 -12.80
N PRO A 6 0.63 -8.40 -12.73
CA PRO A 6 1.46 -8.93 -11.64
C PRO A 6 2.79 -8.20 -11.45
N GLU A 7 3.44 -7.76 -12.53
CA GLU A 7 4.72 -7.06 -12.49
C GLU A 7 4.60 -5.68 -11.82
N ILE A 8 3.46 -5.02 -12.02
CA ILE A 8 3.17 -3.74 -11.36
C ILE A 8 2.98 -3.99 -9.86
N ILE A 9 2.20 -5.00 -9.49
CA ILE A 9 1.96 -5.35 -8.08
C ILE A 9 3.29 -5.71 -7.39
N ASP A 10 4.15 -6.49 -8.04
CA ASP A 10 5.44 -6.90 -7.49
C ASP A 10 6.39 -5.71 -7.25
N TYR A 11 6.41 -4.75 -8.17
CA TYR A 11 7.14 -3.49 -7.99
C TYR A 11 6.66 -2.74 -6.74
N TYR A 12 5.36 -2.51 -6.61
CA TYR A 12 4.81 -1.78 -5.46
C TYR A 12 5.00 -2.54 -4.15
N ASN A 13 4.83 -3.87 -4.16
CA ASN A 13 5.14 -4.70 -3.00
C ASN A 13 6.60 -4.49 -2.59
N THR A 14 7.55 -4.69 -3.51
CA THR A 14 8.97 -4.57 -3.20
C THR A 14 9.34 -3.21 -2.60
N GLU A 15 8.84 -2.11 -3.17
CA GLU A 15 9.14 -0.77 -2.68
C GLU A 15 8.49 -0.48 -1.32
N VAL A 16 7.21 -0.80 -1.15
CA VAL A 16 6.50 -0.58 0.13
C VAL A 16 7.09 -1.44 1.24
N LEU A 17 7.54 -2.66 0.95
CA LEU A 17 8.16 -3.54 1.94
C LEU A 17 9.46 -2.99 2.49
N LYS A 18 10.30 -2.42 1.62
CA LYS A 18 11.53 -1.74 2.06
C LYS A 18 11.20 -0.61 3.04
N MET A 19 10.24 0.25 2.69
CA MET A 19 9.82 1.37 3.55
C MET A 19 9.25 0.90 4.89
N ILE A 20 8.42 -0.15 4.89
CA ILE A 20 7.89 -0.74 6.13
C ILE A 20 9.02 -1.31 6.99
N SER A 21 9.88 -2.13 6.42
CA SER A 21 11.00 -2.75 7.13
C SER A 21 11.95 -1.71 7.71
N GLU A 22 12.31 -0.68 6.94
CA GLU A 22 13.19 0.40 7.38
C GLU A 22 12.57 1.23 8.51
N LYS A 23 11.29 1.63 8.40
CA LYS A 23 10.65 2.48 9.42
C LYS A 23 10.33 1.74 10.71
N TYR A 24 9.90 0.49 10.62
CA TYR A 24 9.42 -0.28 11.78
C TYR A 24 10.44 -1.28 12.33
N GLY A 25 11.60 -1.45 11.68
CA GLY A 25 12.65 -2.38 12.12
C GLY A 25 12.22 -3.85 12.10
N ILE A 26 11.32 -4.21 11.17
CA ILE A 26 10.77 -5.57 11.05
C ILE A 26 11.30 -6.30 9.83
N THR A 27 11.24 -7.64 9.86
CA THR A 27 11.74 -8.47 8.75
C THR A 27 10.94 -8.24 7.47
N PRO A 28 11.53 -8.46 6.28
CA PRO A 28 10.80 -8.36 5.02
C PRO A 28 9.55 -9.26 4.96
N MET A 29 9.58 -10.43 5.61
CA MET A 29 8.43 -11.34 5.68
C MET A 29 7.31 -10.80 6.56
N ASP A 30 7.65 -10.16 7.68
CA ASP A 30 6.65 -9.51 8.55
C ASP A 30 6.06 -8.28 7.86
N ALA A 31 6.89 -7.50 7.16
CA ALA A 31 6.43 -6.40 6.32
C ALA A 31 5.50 -6.89 5.22
N LEU A 32 5.82 -8.04 4.60
CA LEU A 32 5.00 -8.65 3.54
C LEU A 32 3.64 -8.99 4.07
N ARG A 33 3.60 -9.72 5.18
CA ARG A 33 2.34 -10.09 5.84
C ARG A 33 1.52 -8.86 6.22
N ALA A 34 2.16 -7.82 6.74
CA ALA A 34 1.47 -6.59 7.16
C ALA A 34 0.90 -5.80 5.98
N PHE A 35 1.58 -5.81 4.83
CA PHE A 35 1.12 -5.10 3.64
C PHE A 35 0.07 -5.89 2.86
N VAL A 36 0.34 -7.14 2.47
CA VAL A 36 -0.57 -7.91 1.57
C VAL A 36 -1.93 -8.22 2.19
N CYS A 37 -2.03 -8.25 3.52
CA CYS A 37 -3.30 -8.46 4.22
C CYS A 37 -4.12 -7.17 4.38
N SER A 38 -3.54 -6.01 4.08
CA SER A 38 -4.17 -4.69 4.27
C SER A 38 -5.26 -4.38 3.23
N LYS A 39 -6.15 -3.44 3.57
CA LYS A 39 -7.11 -2.85 2.63
C LYS A 39 -6.39 -2.04 1.56
N THR A 40 -5.27 -1.39 1.90
CA THR A 40 -4.43 -0.63 0.97
C THR A 40 -3.92 -1.53 -0.16
N HIS A 41 -3.41 -2.72 0.16
CA HIS A 41 -2.98 -3.67 -0.87
C HIS A 41 -4.16 -4.18 -1.71
N ARG A 42 -5.33 -4.45 -1.11
CA ARG A 42 -6.54 -4.78 -1.89
C ARG A 42 -6.95 -3.66 -2.83
N MET A 43 -6.76 -2.41 -2.42
CA MET A 43 -7.02 -1.26 -3.29
C MET A 43 -5.99 -1.20 -4.42
N LEU A 44 -4.71 -1.47 -4.13
CA LEU A 44 -3.66 -1.57 -5.15
C LEU A 44 -4.03 -2.62 -6.20
N GLU A 45 -4.43 -3.83 -5.81
CA GLU A 45 -4.78 -4.89 -6.76
C GLU A 45 -5.96 -4.53 -7.67
N ASN A 46 -6.80 -3.57 -7.29
CA ASN A 46 -7.91 -3.11 -8.11
C ASN A 46 -7.50 -1.91 -8.98
N ALA A 47 -7.28 -2.17 -10.27
CA ALA A 47 -6.86 -1.17 -11.24
C ALA A 47 -7.85 0.01 -11.38
N GLU A 48 -9.12 -0.18 -11.01
CA GLU A 48 -10.14 0.87 -11.07
C GLU A 48 -9.96 1.96 -9.99
N LEU A 49 -9.17 1.68 -8.95
CA LEU A 49 -8.93 2.62 -7.84
C LEU A 49 -7.72 3.53 -8.07
N GLY A 50 -6.98 3.37 -9.17
CA GLY A 50 -5.92 4.29 -9.57
C GLY A 50 -4.76 4.40 -8.57
N MET A 51 -4.54 3.40 -7.72
CA MET A 51 -3.55 3.49 -6.63
C MET A 51 -2.13 3.72 -7.13
N THR A 52 -1.83 3.32 -8.36
CA THR A 52 -0.54 3.53 -9.02
C THR A 52 -0.26 4.99 -9.36
N ASP A 53 -1.28 5.84 -9.42
CA ASP A 53 -1.14 7.26 -9.79
C ASP A 53 -0.50 8.07 -8.66
N PHE A 54 -0.54 7.57 -7.43
CA PHE A 54 0.09 8.21 -6.26
C PHE A 54 1.58 7.88 -6.10
N GLY A 55 2.05 6.76 -6.67
CA GLY A 55 3.40 6.24 -6.46
C GLY A 55 3.62 5.52 -5.12
N ALA A 56 4.76 4.83 -5.00
CA ALA A 56 5.00 3.89 -3.90
C ALA A 56 5.11 4.57 -2.51
N GLY A 57 5.72 5.75 -2.44
CA GLY A 57 5.83 6.50 -1.18
C GLY A 57 4.47 6.91 -0.62
N ALA A 58 3.59 7.43 -1.48
CA ALA A 58 2.22 7.74 -1.09
C ALA A 58 1.44 6.47 -0.72
N LEU A 59 1.61 5.37 -1.45
CA LEU A 59 0.96 4.09 -1.11
C LEU A 59 1.37 3.57 0.28
N PHE A 60 2.64 3.75 0.64
CA PHE A 60 3.12 3.46 1.97
C PHE A 60 2.44 4.34 3.03
N GLU A 61 2.35 5.65 2.82
CA GLU A 61 1.65 6.55 3.74
C GLU A 61 0.14 6.26 3.84
N ILE A 62 -0.50 5.83 2.76
CA ILE A 62 -1.89 5.35 2.75
C ILE A 62 -2.04 4.11 3.64
N TRP A 63 -1.11 3.16 3.55
CA TRP A 63 -1.08 1.99 4.42
C TRP A 63 -0.82 2.36 5.88
N GLU A 64 0.05 3.33 6.16
CA GLU A 64 0.25 3.83 7.51
C GLU A 64 -1.01 4.49 8.08
N CYS A 65 -1.73 5.25 7.25
CA CYS A 65 -3.02 5.82 7.63
C CYS A 65 -4.04 4.73 7.96
N GLU A 66 -4.10 3.65 7.17
CA GLU A 66 -4.92 2.48 7.49
C GLU A 66 -4.52 1.86 8.83
N LYS A 67 -3.22 1.71 9.11
CA LYS A 67 -2.74 1.15 10.39
C LYS A 67 -3.21 1.97 11.59
N ILE A 68 -3.28 3.29 11.46
CA ILE A 68 -3.68 4.21 12.54
C ILE A 68 -5.20 4.31 12.66
N THR A 69 -5.91 4.42 11.53
CA THR A 69 -7.35 4.78 11.50
C THR A 69 -8.28 3.61 11.19
N GLY A 70 -7.73 2.50 10.70
CA GLY A 70 -8.48 1.35 10.22
C GLY A 70 -9.02 1.49 8.78
N ASP A 71 -8.85 2.63 8.10
CA ASP A 71 -9.30 2.83 6.71
C ASP A 71 -8.30 3.64 5.88
N PRO A 72 -7.74 3.08 4.78
CA PRO A 72 -6.83 3.83 3.90
C PRO A 72 -7.45 5.09 3.28
N ARG A 73 -8.78 5.16 3.16
CA ARG A 73 -9.48 6.31 2.59
C ARG A 73 -9.40 7.56 3.45
N ASN A 74 -8.98 7.44 4.71
CA ASN A 74 -8.72 8.57 5.58
C ASN A 74 -7.39 9.28 5.28
N SER A 75 -6.56 8.71 4.41
CA SER A 75 -5.31 9.34 3.99
C SER A 75 -5.56 10.63 3.23
N ILE A 76 -4.62 11.57 3.34
CA ILE A 76 -4.68 12.85 2.62
C ILE A 76 -4.76 12.68 1.10
N TYR A 77 -4.22 11.57 0.58
CA TYR A 77 -4.20 11.25 -0.84
C TYR A 77 -5.58 10.88 -1.39
N ILE A 78 -6.39 10.19 -0.59
CA ILE A 78 -7.70 9.68 -1.03
C ILE A 78 -8.85 10.58 -0.59
N ARG A 79 -8.80 11.12 0.65
CA ARG A 79 -9.87 11.96 1.17
C ARG A 79 -10.06 13.24 0.34
N GLY A 80 -8.99 13.72 -0.30
CA GLY A 80 -8.92 15.08 -0.80
C GLY A 80 -8.88 16.09 0.35
N GLU A 81 -8.55 17.35 0.03
CA GLU A 81 -8.83 18.48 0.93
C GLU A 81 -10.33 18.72 1.06
#